data_AF-A0A536KAW8-F1
#
_entry.id   AF-A0A536KAW8-F1
#
_cell.length_a   1.000
_cell.length_b   1.000
_cell.length_c   1.000
_cell.angle_alpha   90.00
_cell.angle_beta   90.00
_cell.angle_gamma   90.00
#
_symmetry.space_group_name_H-M   'P 1'
#
loop_
_entity.id
_entity.type
_entity.pdbx_description
1 polymer ?
#
loop_
_entity_poly.entity_id
_entity_poly.type
_entity_poly.pdbx_seq_one_letter_code
_entity_poly.pdbx_strand_id
1 'polypeptide(L)'
;MALALLAGGAGADERLRIGSKRFTESYILGEIVARASGGEHKPGLGATGILLAALKAGAIDVYPEYTGTIAAEVVHLAGKATLEELNRALAREGLAAGVPLGFNNSYALAMREERAQALAIRRISDLVRHPRLSLGLSQEFLGRADGWPGLKHAYGLPHAAGGLDHGLAYEAIAAGRLDVMDVYSTDAKIERYHLRLLDDDRQFFPRYDAVLLYRVDVPRRFARAWSAVSALEGRIDERLMMRMNAAAELEGCSFAEAAALFTGADSTAPRQRAFLRTLFAPDFWRLTREHVLLVAVSLAAAIALAIPLGVAAAKLPAAAQAILGALGIIQTIPALALFAFLIALVGTIGAVPALLALFLYALLPIARNTHAALVGVSRGMRQAAMALGLRARERLWLIELPLALPSILAGIKTSAVINVGTATIAAFIGAGGYGERIASGLALNDNATLLAGAVPAAALALVVQALFELVERRLTPPR
;
A
#
# COMPACT_ATOMS: atom_id res chain seq x y z
N MET A 1 -14.22 -42.04 20.82
CA MET A 1 -13.17 -42.53 21.74
C MET A 1 -11.85 -42.41 21.00
N ALA A 2 -10.88 -41.56 21.34
CA ALA A 2 -10.60 -40.84 22.58
C ALA A 2 -9.95 -39.49 22.28
N LEU A 3 -10.38 -38.46 23.02
CA LEU A 3 -9.59 -37.28 23.38
C LEU A 3 -8.32 -37.72 24.13
N ALA A 4 -7.20 -37.00 23.95
CA ALA A 4 -6.44 -36.42 25.06
C ALA A 4 -5.11 -35.77 24.61
N LEU A 5 -5.00 -34.47 24.92
CA LEU A 5 -3.85 -33.81 25.57
C LEU A 5 -2.52 -33.66 24.79
N LEU A 6 -2.37 -32.50 24.16
CA LEU A 6 -1.13 -31.72 24.23
C LEU A 6 -1.47 -30.27 24.64
N ALA A 7 -1.71 -30.09 25.94
CA ALA A 7 -1.62 -28.79 26.60
C ALA A 7 -0.22 -28.71 27.24
N GLY A 8 0.55 -27.69 26.87
CA GLY A 8 1.90 -27.49 27.42
C GLY A 8 2.82 -26.62 26.57
N GLY A 9 2.29 -25.64 25.82
CA GLY A 9 3.09 -24.54 25.32
C GLY A 9 3.04 -23.40 26.33
N ALA A 10 4.09 -23.24 27.11
CA ALA A 10 4.29 -22.05 27.95
C ALA A 10 4.10 -20.81 27.06
N GLY A 11 3.19 -19.91 27.49
CA GLY A 11 2.72 -18.78 26.70
C GLY A 11 3.88 -17.97 26.15
N ALA A 12 3.89 -17.78 24.83
CA ALA A 12 4.56 -16.63 24.25
C ALA A 12 4.02 -15.40 24.99
N ASP A 13 4.92 -14.60 25.55
CA ASP A 13 4.61 -13.36 26.27
C ASP A 13 3.61 -12.55 25.45
N GLU A 14 2.35 -12.56 25.87
CA GLU A 14 1.27 -11.99 25.08
C GLU A 14 1.51 -10.49 24.99
N ARG A 15 1.76 -9.98 23.78
CA ARG A 15 2.02 -8.56 23.57
C ARG A 15 0.70 -7.82 23.35
N LEU A 16 0.63 -6.59 23.83
CA LEU A 16 -0.46 -5.68 23.51
C LEU A 16 -0.53 -5.52 21.99
N ARG A 17 -1.70 -5.72 21.37
CA ARG A 17 -1.89 -5.58 19.92
C ARG A 17 -2.55 -4.23 19.62
N ILE A 18 -1.85 -3.37 18.91
CA ILE A 18 -2.27 -2.00 18.61
C ILE A 18 -2.77 -1.95 17.17
N GLY A 19 -3.98 -1.47 16.92
CA GLY A 19 -4.47 -1.21 15.57
C GLY A 19 -4.19 0.22 15.09
N SER A 20 -4.29 0.46 13.79
CA SER A 20 -4.43 1.81 13.24
C SER A 20 -5.31 1.83 11.97
N LYS A 21 -5.88 3.01 11.70
CA LYS A 21 -6.66 3.32 10.51
C LYS A 21 -5.75 3.63 9.32
N ARG A 22 -6.34 3.67 8.12
CA ARG A 22 -5.62 3.89 6.85
C ARG A 22 -5.37 5.38 6.52
N PHE A 23 -4.77 6.12 7.44
CA PHE A 23 -4.29 7.48 7.18
C PHE A 23 -3.09 7.81 8.07
N THR A 24 -2.27 8.75 7.61
CA THR A 24 -0.95 9.12 8.16
C THR A 24 -0.93 9.20 9.68
N GLU A 25 -1.79 10.05 10.26
CA GLU A 25 -1.79 10.31 11.70
C GLU A 25 -2.12 9.05 12.51
N SER A 26 -3.07 8.21 12.07
CA SER A 26 -3.36 6.96 12.79
C SER A 26 -2.20 5.97 12.76
N TYR A 27 -1.46 5.87 11.64
CA TYR A 27 -0.25 5.05 11.58
C TYR A 27 0.81 5.54 12.57
N ILE A 28 1.07 6.85 12.59
CA ILE A 28 2.05 7.47 13.49
C ILE A 28 1.67 7.24 14.96
N LEU A 29 0.41 7.49 15.33
CA LEU A 29 -0.06 7.26 16.68
C LEU A 29 0.02 5.78 17.08
N GLY A 30 -0.31 4.87 16.17
CA GLY A 30 -0.15 3.42 16.38
C GLY A 30 1.31 3.04 16.69
N GLU A 31 2.28 3.60 15.96
CA GLU A 31 3.71 3.43 16.22
C GLU A 31 4.14 3.99 17.58
N ILE A 32 3.64 5.17 17.97
CA ILE A 32 3.93 5.76 19.30
C ILE A 32 3.43 4.85 20.42
N VAL A 33 2.18 4.37 20.33
CA VAL A 33 1.60 3.46 21.33
C VAL A 33 2.35 2.13 21.38
N ALA A 34 2.73 1.57 20.22
CA ALA A 34 3.50 0.33 20.16
C ALA A 34 4.89 0.48 20.80
N ARG A 35 5.58 1.59 20.57
CA ARG A 35 6.88 1.89 21.19
C ARG A 35 6.79 2.09 22.69
N ALA A 36 5.79 2.84 23.15
CA ALA A 36 5.59 3.07 24.57
C ALA A 36 5.29 1.76 25.32
N SER A 37 4.45 0.91 24.74
CA SER A 37 4.00 -0.35 25.35
C SER A 37 4.96 -1.53 25.17
N GLY A 38 5.85 -1.50 24.16
CA GLY A 38 6.56 -2.69 23.68
C GLY A 38 5.64 -3.68 22.93
N GLY A 39 4.45 -3.22 22.52
CA GLY A 39 3.43 -4.02 21.86
C GLY A 39 3.68 -4.23 20.35
N GLU A 40 2.76 -4.96 19.72
CA GLU A 40 2.75 -5.23 18.28
C GLU A 40 1.77 -4.29 17.56
N HIS A 41 2.28 -3.51 16.61
CA HIS A 41 1.43 -2.67 15.76
C HIS A 41 0.89 -3.47 14.57
N LYS A 42 -0.42 -3.42 14.37
CA LYS A 42 -1.18 -3.94 13.23
C LYS A 42 -1.67 -2.77 12.38
N PRO A 43 -0.85 -2.30 11.44
CA PRO A 43 -1.09 -1.05 10.74
C PRO A 43 -2.22 -1.16 9.70
N GLY A 44 -3.00 -0.09 9.54
CA GLY A 44 -3.82 0.12 8.33
C GLY A 44 -4.94 -0.91 8.12
N LEU A 45 -5.52 -1.42 9.20
CA LEU A 45 -6.53 -2.48 9.16
C LEU A 45 -7.80 -2.06 8.40
N GLY A 46 -8.15 -0.77 8.42
CA GLY A 46 -9.32 -0.26 7.71
C GLY A 46 -9.79 1.10 8.23
N ALA A 47 -11.08 1.36 8.04
CA ALA A 47 -11.79 2.48 8.65
C ALA A 47 -12.37 2.08 10.02
N THR A 48 -13.03 3.01 10.72
CA THR A 48 -13.61 2.87 12.06
C THR A 48 -14.33 1.52 12.27
N GLY A 49 -15.26 1.17 11.37
CA GLY A 49 -16.05 -0.05 11.51
C GLY A 49 -15.23 -1.35 11.50
N ILE A 50 -14.15 -1.41 10.70
CA ILE A 50 -13.27 -2.59 10.64
C ILE A 50 -12.43 -2.68 11.93
N LEU A 51 -11.90 -1.56 12.41
CA LEU A 51 -11.14 -1.51 13.65
C LEU A 51 -12.03 -1.87 14.85
N LEU A 52 -13.27 -1.39 14.90
CA LEU A 52 -14.23 -1.72 15.93
C LEU A 52 -14.56 -3.23 15.93
N ALA A 53 -14.80 -3.82 14.76
CA ALA A 53 -15.00 -5.26 14.64
C ALA A 53 -13.78 -6.06 15.09
N ALA A 54 -12.57 -5.63 14.70
CA ALA A 54 -11.31 -6.24 15.12
C ALA A 54 -11.08 -6.12 16.63
N LEU A 55 -11.44 -4.99 17.24
CA LEU A 55 -11.36 -4.75 18.68
C LEU A 55 -12.34 -5.66 19.44
N LYS A 56 -13.60 -5.74 19.00
CA LYS A 56 -14.62 -6.63 19.59
C LYS A 56 -14.27 -8.12 19.44
N ALA A 57 -13.71 -8.51 18.29
CA ALA A 57 -13.23 -9.88 18.04
C ALA A 57 -11.92 -10.21 18.78
N GLY A 58 -11.31 -9.22 19.45
CA GLY A 58 -10.03 -9.39 20.15
C GLY A 58 -8.86 -9.65 19.21
N ALA A 59 -8.93 -9.23 17.94
CA ALA A 59 -7.81 -9.26 17.00
C ALA A 59 -6.79 -8.13 17.26
N ILE A 60 -7.27 -7.03 17.86
CA ILE A 60 -6.49 -5.94 18.47
C ILE A 60 -7.03 -5.66 19.88
N ASP A 61 -6.24 -4.96 20.69
CA ASP A 61 -6.56 -4.64 22.09
C ASP A 61 -6.81 -3.13 22.29
N VAL A 62 -6.16 -2.27 21.50
CA VAL A 62 -6.28 -0.81 21.55
C VAL A 62 -6.00 -0.20 20.18
N TYR A 63 -6.58 0.96 19.86
CA TYR A 63 -6.16 1.77 18.72
C TYR A 63 -6.47 3.27 18.91
N PRO A 64 -5.78 4.18 18.20
CA PRO A 64 -6.08 5.62 18.22
C PRO A 64 -7.40 5.95 17.52
N GLU A 65 -8.26 6.70 18.18
CA GLU A 65 -9.58 7.13 17.69
C GLU A 65 -9.91 8.57 18.15
N TYR A 66 -10.94 9.19 17.57
CA TYR A 66 -11.36 10.55 17.93
C TYR A 66 -12.72 10.55 18.61
N THR A 67 -12.87 11.41 19.63
CA THR A 67 -14.12 11.56 20.39
C THR A 67 -15.34 11.80 19.50
N GLY A 68 -15.24 12.68 18.50
CA GLY A 68 -16.33 12.94 17.55
C GLY A 68 -16.70 11.73 16.69
N THR A 69 -15.72 10.95 16.24
CA THR A 69 -15.95 9.70 15.50
C THR A 69 -16.61 8.64 16.37
N ILE A 70 -16.18 8.49 17.64
CA ILE A 70 -16.82 7.59 18.59
C ILE A 70 -18.29 7.98 18.77
N ALA A 71 -18.57 9.27 19.01
CA ALA A 71 -19.92 9.78 19.17
C ALA A 71 -20.80 9.46 17.95
N ALA A 72 -20.34 9.77 16.75
CA ALA A 72 -21.14 9.67 15.53
C ALA A 72 -21.29 8.22 15.02
N GLU A 73 -20.18 7.47 14.95
CA GLU A 73 -20.12 6.18 14.25
C GLU A 73 -20.18 4.96 15.18
N VAL A 74 -19.75 5.09 16.44
CA VAL A 74 -19.65 3.94 17.35
C VAL A 74 -20.84 3.87 18.30
N VAL A 75 -21.19 4.98 18.96
CA VAL A 75 -22.26 5.01 19.97
C VAL A 75 -23.50 5.81 19.56
N HIS A 76 -23.48 6.44 18.39
CA HIS A 76 -24.57 7.23 17.80
C HIS A 76 -25.18 8.28 18.75
N LEU A 77 -24.32 9.00 19.46
CA LEU A 77 -24.70 10.13 20.30
C LEU A 77 -24.68 11.43 19.48
N ALA A 78 -25.73 12.25 19.62
CA ALA A 78 -25.81 13.55 18.99
C ALA A 78 -25.10 14.64 19.81
N GLY A 79 -24.50 15.61 19.13
CA GLY A 79 -23.91 16.80 19.76
C GLY A 79 -22.50 16.58 20.32
N LYS A 80 -22.07 17.51 21.18
CA LYS A 80 -20.73 17.52 21.80
C LYS A 80 -20.68 16.61 23.02
N ALA A 81 -20.65 15.29 22.79
CA ALA A 81 -20.57 14.29 23.86
C ALA A 81 -19.25 14.39 24.64
N THR A 82 -19.34 14.38 25.96
CA THR A 82 -18.19 14.31 26.87
C THR A 82 -17.58 12.90 26.89
N LEU A 83 -16.31 12.79 27.26
CA LEU A 83 -15.64 11.48 27.36
C LEU A 83 -16.33 10.54 28.37
N GLU A 84 -16.94 11.09 29.42
CA GLU A 84 -17.76 10.33 30.38
C GLU A 84 -19.03 9.75 29.73
N GLU A 85 -19.73 10.54 28.92
CA GLU A 85 -20.92 10.09 28.19
C GLU A 85 -20.57 9.02 27.15
N LEU A 86 -19.45 9.21 26.43
CA LEU A 86 -18.91 8.21 25.51
C LEU A 86 -18.63 6.89 26.25
N ASN A 87 -17.90 6.95 27.38
CA ASN A 87 -17.56 5.75 28.16
C ASN A 87 -18.80 5.05 28.75
N ARG A 88 -19.83 5.80 29.14
CA ARG A 88 -21.09 5.21 29.62
C ARG A 88 -21.78 4.38 28.52
N ALA A 89 -21.71 4.84 27.28
CA ALA A 89 -22.25 4.10 26.13
C ALA A 89 -21.36 2.92 25.73
N LEU A 90 -20.04 3.13 25.65
CA LEU A 90 -19.04 2.11 25.28
C LEU A 90 -18.97 0.94 26.27
N ALA A 91 -19.23 1.20 27.56
CA ALA A 91 -19.20 0.16 28.60
C ALA A 91 -20.16 -1.00 28.31
N ARG A 92 -21.27 -0.75 27.61
CA ARG A 92 -22.24 -1.78 27.19
C ARG A 92 -21.64 -2.79 26.21
N GLU A 93 -20.57 -2.41 25.51
CA GLU A 93 -19.88 -3.23 24.54
C GLU A 93 -18.54 -3.78 25.07
N GLY A 94 -18.24 -3.57 26.36
CA GLY A 94 -16.95 -3.95 26.94
C GLY A 94 -15.78 -3.11 26.42
N LEU A 95 -16.04 -1.89 25.97
CA LEU A 95 -15.05 -0.95 25.44
C LEU A 95 -14.94 0.29 26.33
N ALA A 96 -13.81 0.97 26.25
CA ALA A 96 -13.57 2.26 26.89
C ALA A 96 -12.68 3.14 26.02
N ALA A 97 -12.92 4.45 26.07
CA ALA A 97 -12.10 5.49 25.47
C ALA A 97 -11.37 6.26 26.57
N GLY A 98 -10.08 6.54 26.38
CA GLY A 98 -9.27 7.23 27.39
C GLY A 98 -7.90 7.60 26.86
N VAL A 99 -7.02 8.06 27.75
CA VAL A 99 -5.68 8.55 27.39
C VAL A 99 -5.78 9.62 26.28
N PRO A 100 -6.42 10.77 26.56
CA PRO A 100 -6.45 11.88 25.61
C PRO A 100 -5.01 12.30 25.28
N LEU A 101 -4.63 12.21 24.01
CA LEU A 101 -3.24 12.32 23.60
C LEU A 101 -2.71 13.76 23.64
N GLY A 102 -3.62 14.75 23.61
CA GLY A 102 -3.29 16.17 23.84
C GLY A 102 -3.60 17.12 22.68
N PHE A 103 -4.15 16.62 21.58
CA PHE A 103 -4.46 17.44 20.40
C PHE A 103 -5.86 17.19 19.85
N ASN A 104 -6.35 18.17 19.10
CA ASN A 104 -7.63 18.14 18.42
C ASN A 104 -7.42 18.10 16.90
N ASN A 105 -8.15 17.22 16.21
CA ASN A 105 -8.15 17.12 14.76
C ASN A 105 -9.53 17.46 14.18
N SER A 106 -9.89 18.74 14.23
CA SER A 106 -11.19 19.24 13.75
C SER A 106 -11.03 19.97 12.43
N TYR A 107 -12.16 20.15 11.73
CA TYR A 107 -12.27 21.19 10.70
C TYR A 107 -11.89 22.55 11.26
N ALA A 108 -11.19 23.31 10.43
CA ALA A 108 -10.89 24.71 10.62
C ALA A 108 -10.99 25.45 9.28
N LEU A 109 -11.02 26.78 9.33
CA LEU A 109 -10.80 27.60 8.15
C LEU A 109 -9.37 28.14 8.17
N ALA A 110 -8.74 28.17 7.00
CA ALA A 110 -7.37 28.64 6.85
C ALA A 110 -7.24 29.71 5.76
N MET A 111 -6.31 30.64 5.97
CA MET A 111 -5.91 31.68 5.02
C MET A 111 -4.39 31.70 4.86
N ARG A 112 -3.85 32.24 3.76
CA ARG A 112 -2.41 32.56 3.71
C ARG A 112 -2.08 33.56 4.81
N GLU A 113 -1.02 33.31 5.57
CA GLU A 113 -0.57 34.16 6.68
C GLU A 113 -0.45 35.64 6.26
N GLU A 114 0.25 35.91 5.16
CA GLU A 114 0.44 37.26 4.62
C GLU A 114 -0.89 37.96 4.30
N ARG A 115 -1.86 37.23 3.74
CA ARG A 115 -3.17 37.77 3.36
C ARG A 115 -4.03 38.04 4.58
N ALA A 116 -4.02 37.13 5.56
CA ALA A 116 -4.73 37.30 6.82
C ALA A 116 -4.19 38.52 7.60
N GLN A 117 -2.86 38.69 7.65
CA GLN A 117 -2.23 39.87 8.25
C GLN A 117 -2.61 41.17 7.54
N ALA A 118 -2.55 41.20 6.20
CA ALA A 118 -2.89 42.38 5.40
C ALA A 118 -4.34 42.84 5.59
N LEU A 119 -5.26 41.91 5.87
CA LEU A 119 -6.68 42.19 6.12
C LEU A 119 -7.03 42.25 7.62
N ALA A 120 -6.05 42.06 8.50
CA ALA A 120 -6.24 41.96 9.95
C ALA A 120 -7.27 40.90 10.39
N ILE A 121 -7.32 39.77 9.70
CA ILE A 121 -8.21 38.64 9.97
C ILE A 121 -7.51 37.66 10.92
N ARG A 122 -8.15 37.34 12.05
CA ARG A 122 -7.66 36.30 12.98
C ARG A 122 -8.73 35.27 13.32
N ARG A 123 -9.99 35.69 13.36
CA ARG A 123 -11.16 34.89 13.75
C ARG A 123 -12.05 34.59 12.56
N ILE A 124 -12.83 33.52 12.65
CA ILE A 124 -13.88 33.23 11.66
C ILE A 124 -14.89 34.38 11.58
N SER A 125 -15.23 35.01 12.71
CA SER A 125 -16.14 36.16 12.75
C SER A 125 -15.62 37.41 12.01
N ASP A 126 -14.30 37.55 11.82
CA ASP A 126 -13.74 38.68 11.07
C ASP A 126 -14.08 38.58 9.57
N LEU A 127 -14.33 37.37 9.04
CA LEU A 127 -14.66 37.14 7.62
C LEU A 127 -15.92 37.90 7.17
N VAL A 128 -16.88 38.14 8.07
CA VAL A 128 -18.13 38.87 7.78
C VAL A 128 -17.84 40.26 7.18
N ARG A 129 -16.74 40.90 7.58
CA ARG A 129 -16.33 42.24 7.11
C ARG A 129 -15.71 42.21 5.71
N HIS A 130 -15.44 41.03 5.16
CA HIS A 130 -14.77 40.83 3.88
C HIS A 130 -15.59 39.92 2.94
N PRO A 131 -16.78 40.36 2.48
CA PRO A 131 -17.69 39.54 1.68
C PRO A 131 -17.18 39.15 0.29
N ARG A 132 -16.11 39.82 -0.18
CA ARG A 132 -15.49 39.58 -1.50
C ARG A 132 -14.41 38.49 -1.49
N LEU A 133 -14.10 37.91 -0.32
CA LEU A 133 -13.11 36.84 -0.24
C LEU A 133 -13.63 35.58 -0.95
N SER A 134 -12.72 34.94 -1.68
CA SER A 134 -12.98 33.70 -2.38
C SER A 134 -12.78 32.50 -1.46
N LEU A 135 -13.83 31.68 -1.30
CA LEU A 135 -13.81 30.46 -0.50
C LEU A 135 -13.81 29.24 -1.43
N GLY A 136 -12.76 28.42 -1.33
CA GLY A 136 -12.71 27.11 -1.98
C GLY A 136 -12.76 26.04 -0.90
N LEU A 137 -13.93 25.40 -0.77
CA LEU A 137 -14.19 24.43 0.29
C LEU A 137 -14.31 23.03 -0.30
N SER A 138 -13.95 22.01 0.48
CA SER A 138 -14.11 20.62 0.09
C SER A 138 -15.58 20.27 -0.11
N GLN A 139 -15.85 19.35 -1.04
CA GLN A 139 -17.23 18.90 -1.30
C GLN A 139 -17.87 18.24 -0.08
N GLU A 140 -17.06 17.55 0.74
CA GLU A 140 -17.51 17.02 2.02
C GLU A 140 -17.96 18.14 2.95
N PHE A 141 -17.11 19.14 3.17
CA PHE A 141 -17.42 20.25 4.06
C PHE A 141 -18.66 21.04 3.61
N LEU A 142 -18.90 21.16 2.30
CA LEU A 142 -20.10 21.79 1.75
C LEU A 142 -21.40 21.02 2.05
N GLY A 143 -21.35 19.69 2.16
CA GLY A 143 -22.52 18.84 2.33
C GLY A 143 -22.90 18.54 3.78
N ARG A 144 -21.99 18.79 4.73
CA ARG A 144 -22.15 18.41 6.14
C ARG A 144 -22.97 19.41 6.95
N ALA A 145 -23.79 18.91 7.88
CA ALA A 145 -24.55 19.77 8.80
C ALA A 145 -23.64 20.54 9.76
N ASP A 146 -22.57 19.91 10.24
CA ASP A 146 -21.46 20.51 11.00
C ASP A 146 -20.37 21.14 10.09
N GLY A 147 -20.65 21.25 8.79
CA GLY A 147 -19.78 21.88 7.79
C GLY A 147 -20.25 23.28 7.40
N TRP A 148 -20.10 23.64 6.12
CA TRP A 148 -20.36 24.99 5.61
C TRP A 148 -21.79 25.51 5.85
N PRO A 149 -22.89 24.75 5.61
CA PRO A 149 -24.23 25.25 5.87
C PRO A 149 -24.44 25.68 7.33
N GLY A 150 -23.98 24.86 8.28
CA GLY A 150 -24.06 25.15 9.71
C GLY A 150 -23.17 26.32 10.10
N LEU A 151 -21.92 26.34 9.62
CA LEU A 151 -20.96 27.40 9.91
C LEU A 151 -21.45 28.75 9.38
N LYS A 152 -21.94 28.78 8.14
CA LYS A 152 -22.49 29.97 7.49
C LYS A 152 -23.64 30.56 8.30
N HIS A 153 -24.54 29.71 8.80
CA HIS A 153 -25.65 30.13 9.65
C HIS A 153 -25.16 30.65 11.01
N ALA A 154 -24.28 29.90 11.69
CA ALA A 154 -23.78 30.22 13.03
C ALA A 154 -22.99 31.54 13.08
N TYR A 155 -22.26 31.87 12.00
CA TYR A 155 -21.43 33.07 11.91
C TYR A 155 -22.06 34.21 11.09
N GLY A 156 -23.16 33.96 10.37
CA GLY A 156 -23.77 34.94 9.48
C GLY A 156 -22.88 35.30 8.28
N LEU A 157 -22.15 34.32 7.73
CA LEU A 157 -21.19 34.56 6.65
C LEU A 157 -21.92 34.85 5.32
N PRO A 158 -21.63 35.97 4.63
CA PRO A 158 -22.31 36.33 3.38
C PRO A 158 -21.76 35.56 2.16
N HIS A 159 -20.66 34.82 2.30
CA HIS A 159 -19.91 34.25 1.19
C HIS A 159 -20.68 33.17 0.43
N ALA A 160 -20.40 33.09 -0.87
CA ALA A 160 -20.60 31.89 -1.65
C ALA A 160 -19.32 31.06 -1.59
N ALA A 161 -19.45 29.73 -1.50
CA ALA A 161 -18.33 28.81 -1.49
C ALA A 161 -18.42 27.89 -2.70
N GLY A 162 -17.31 27.72 -3.40
CA GLY A 162 -17.17 26.76 -4.49
C GLY A 162 -16.61 25.44 -3.97
N GLY A 163 -17.11 24.33 -4.52
CA GLY A 163 -16.57 23.00 -4.24
C GLY A 163 -15.24 22.78 -4.96
N LEU A 164 -14.21 22.42 -4.21
CA LEU A 164 -12.88 22.10 -4.73
C LEU A 164 -12.35 20.82 -4.07
N ASP A 165 -11.52 20.07 -4.78
CA ASP A 165 -10.80 18.95 -4.16
C ASP A 165 -9.82 19.48 -3.10
N HIS A 166 -9.72 18.79 -1.95
CA HIS A 166 -8.92 19.22 -0.80
C HIS A 166 -7.44 19.45 -1.16
N GLY A 167 -6.87 18.58 -2.00
CA GLY A 167 -5.50 18.73 -2.48
C GLY A 167 -5.33 19.93 -3.42
N LEU A 168 -6.27 20.11 -4.36
CA LEU A 168 -6.26 21.25 -5.26
C LEU A 168 -6.51 22.59 -4.55
N ALA A 169 -7.23 22.58 -3.42
CA ALA A 169 -7.46 23.77 -2.60
C ALA A 169 -6.14 24.32 -2.01
N TYR A 170 -5.23 23.46 -1.58
CA TYR A 170 -3.88 23.87 -1.14
C TYR A 170 -3.08 24.53 -2.26
N GLU A 171 -3.14 24.00 -3.49
CA GLU A 171 -2.43 24.61 -4.63
C GLU A 171 -3.06 25.94 -5.05
N ALA A 172 -4.40 26.02 -5.03
CA ALA A 172 -5.13 27.21 -5.41
C ALA A 172 -4.97 28.35 -4.38
N ILE A 173 -4.98 28.04 -3.07
CA ILE A 173 -4.70 29.02 -2.03
C ILE A 173 -3.22 29.45 -2.11
N ALA A 174 -2.27 28.55 -2.35
CA ALA A 174 -0.86 28.93 -2.51
C ALA A 174 -0.64 29.85 -3.72
N ALA A 175 -1.34 29.58 -4.83
CA ALA A 175 -1.27 30.40 -6.05
C ALA A 175 -2.06 31.73 -5.97
N GLY A 176 -2.66 32.07 -4.82
CA GLY A 176 -3.42 33.30 -4.66
C GLY A 176 -4.79 33.32 -5.34
N ARG A 177 -5.25 32.18 -5.86
CA ARG A 177 -6.55 32.03 -6.55
C ARG A 177 -7.72 31.88 -5.57
N LEU A 178 -7.43 31.52 -4.32
CA LEU A 178 -8.37 31.46 -3.21
C LEU A 178 -7.87 32.31 -2.05
N ASP A 179 -8.78 32.82 -1.21
CA ASP A 179 -8.44 33.53 0.02
C ASP A 179 -8.59 32.64 1.25
N VAL A 180 -9.62 31.77 1.27
CA VAL A 180 -9.99 30.93 2.41
C VAL A 180 -10.28 29.50 1.93
N MET A 181 -9.85 28.49 2.70
CA MET A 181 -10.20 27.08 2.50
C MET A 181 -10.53 26.38 3.82
N ASP A 182 -11.21 25.24 3.78
CA ASP A 182 -11.28 24.33 4.93
C ASP A 182 -10.01 23.47 5.01
N VAL A 183 -9.61 23.16 6.24
CA VAL A 183 -8.46 22.29 6.55
C VAL A 183 -8.79 21.43 7.76
N TYR A 184 -8.05 20.34 7.93
CA TYR A 184 -7.95 19.72 9.25
C TYR A 184 -6.84 20.40 10.05
N SER A 185 -7.06 20.66 11.34
CA SER A 185 -6.10 21.40 12.18
C SER A 185 -4.71 20.76 12.24
N THR A 186 -4.60 19.45 12.02
CA THR A 186 -3.32 18.72 12.01
C THR A 186 -2.73 18.48 10.61
N ASP A 187 -3.29 19.08 9.57
CA ASP A 187 -2.81 18.92 8.19
C ASP A 187 -1.36 19.44 8.02
N ALA A 188 -0.47 18.57 7.57
CA ALA A 188 0.95 18.88 7.33
C ALA A 188 1.17 20.07 6.37
N LYS A 189 0.22 20.29 5.45
CA LYS A 189 0.30 21.30 4.40
C LYS A 189 0.10 22.72 4.94
N ILE A 190 -0.47 22.89 6.15
CA ILE A 190 -0.63 24.20 6.80
C ILE A 190 0.73 24.88 6.98
N GLU A 191 1.73 24.17 7.50
CA GLU A 191 3.08 24.72 7.71
C GLU A 191 3.79 24.97 6.37
N ARG A 192 3.70 24.02 5.43
CA ARG A 192 4.34 24.11 4.11
C ARG A 192 3.90 25.34 3.30
N TYR A 193 2.61 25.66 3.34
CA TYR A 193 2.04 26.79 2.60
C TYR A 193 1.89 28.06 3.45
N HIS A 194 2.46 28.06 4.66
CA HIS A 194 2.39 29.18 5.61
C HIS A 194 0.95 29.68 5.81
N LEU A 195 0.05 28.75 6.13
CA LEU A 195 -1.35 29.06 6.36
C LEU A 195 -1.61 29.37 7.84
N ARG A 196 -2.47 30.36 8.06
CA ARG A 196 -3.05 30.71 9.35
C ARG A 196 -4.37 29.99 9.53
N LEU A 197 -4.50 29.21 10.60
CA LEU A 197 -5.80 28.77 11.08
C LEU A 197 -6.57 29.95 11.69
N LEU A 198 -7.82 30.10 11.32
CA LEU A 198 -8.71 31.12 11.88
C LEU A 198 -9.34 30.62 13.17
N ASP A 199 -9.28 31.43 14.22
CA ASP A 199 -9.87 31.10 15.51
C ASP A 199 -11.39 30.94 15.40
N ASP A 200 -11.91 29.78 15.80
CA ASP A 200 -13.35 29.50 15.93
C ASP A 200 -13.89 30.14 17.22
N ASP A 201 -14.05 31.47 17.20
CA ASP A 201 -14.36 32.29 18.36
C ASP A 201 -15.76 32.05 18.97
N ARG A 202 -16.65 31.38 18.23
CA ARG A 202 -17.97 30.92 18.72
C ARG A 202 -18.02 29.43 19.03
N GLN A 203 -16.88 28.72 18.92
CA GLN A 203 -16.77 27.29 19.17
C GLN A 203 -17.83 26.48 18.39
N PHE A 204 -18.03 26.79 17.11
CA PHE A 204 -18.97 26.07 16.27
C PHE A 204 -18.56 24.61 16.08
N PHE A 205 -17.28 24.37 15.76
CA PHE A 205 -16.82 23.04 15.38
C PHE A 205 -16.87 22.07 16.58
N PRO A 206 -17.31 20.82 16.36
CA PRO A 206 -17.20 19.78 17.38
C PRO A 206 -15.74 19.42 17.59
N ARG A 207 -15.39 19.01 18.81
CA ARG A 207 -14.04 18.58 19.13
C ARG A 207 -13.83 17.14 18.67
N TYR A 208 -12.74 16.91 17.94
CA TYR A 208 -12.22 15.58 17.62
C TYR A 208 -10.91 15.38 18.37
N ASP A 209 -11.02 15.21 19.68
CA ASP A 209 -9.84 14.98 20.53
C ASP A 209 -9.34 13.56 20.31
N ALA A 210 -8.04 13.43 20.05
CA ALA A 210 -7.40 12.13 19.85
C ALA A 210 -7.32 11.37 21.19
N VAL A 211 -7.89 10.17 21.23
CA VAL A 211 -7.95 9.28 22.38
C VAL A 211 -7.55 7.87 21.94
N LEU A 212 -7.38 6.96 22.90
CA LEU A 212 -7.26 5.54 22.65
C LEU A 212 -8.60 4.86 22.93
N LEU A 213 -9.10 4.09 21.96
CA LEU A 213 -10.24 3.19 22.14
C LEU A 213 -9.71 1.76 22.37
N TYR A 214 -10.13 1.15 23.48
CA TYR A 214 -9.58 -0.13 23.95
C TYR A 214 -10.65 -1.01 24.61
N ARG A 215 -10.34 -2.29 24.77
CA ARG A 215 -11.19 -3.22 25.54
C ARG A 215 -10.99 -3.00 27.04
N VAL A 216 -12.06 -3.03 27.83
CA VAL A 216 -12.04 -2.70 29.27
C VAL A 216 -11.09 -3.56 30.12
N ASP A 217 -10.74 -4.77 29.65
CA ASP A 217 -9.81 -5.68 30.33
C ASP A 217 -8.33 -5.33 30.11
N VAL A 218 -8.00 -4.53 29.09
CA VAL A 218 -6.61 -4.22 28.68
C VAL A 218 -5.76 -3.60 29.79
N PRO A 219 -6.23 -2.58 30.55
CA PRO A 219 -5.45 -2.03 31.64
C PRO A 219 -5.05 -3.05 32.72
N ARG A 220 -5.89 -4.07 32.93
CA ARG A 220 -5.63 -5.14 33.91
C ARG A 220 -4.75 -6.23 33.32
N ARG A 221 -5.03 -6.68 32.10
CA ARG A 221 -4.31 -7.76 31.40
C ARG A 221 -2.88 -7.36 31.04
N PHE A 222 -2.66 -6.09 30.68
CA PHE A 222 -1.35 -5.58 30.25
C PHE A 222 -0.86 -4.44 31.16
N ALA A 223 -0.95 -4.58 32.48
CA ALA A 223 -0.73 -3.48 33.43
C ALA A 223 0.57 -2.69 33.23
N ARG A 224 1.71 -3.36 32.99
CA ARG A 224 3.00 -2.69 32.73
C ARG A 224 2.99 -1.89 31.44
N ALA A 225 2.52 -2.49 30.35
CA ALA A 225 2.42 -1.83 29.05
C ALA A 225 1.41 -0.67 29.10
N TRP A 226 0.27 -0.86 29.77
CA TRP A 226 -0.76 0.15 29.93
C TRP A 226 -0.27 1.35 30.74
N SER A 227 0.51 1.14 31.80
CA SER A 227 1.13 2.25 32.54
C SER A 227 2.00 3.15 31.65
N ALA A 228 2.72 2.57 30.68
CA ALA A 228 3.51 3.34 29.72
C ALA A 228 2.64 4.03 28.67
N VAL A 229 1.55 3.39 28.24
CA VAL A 229 0.55 3.99 27.33
C VAL A 229 -0.17 5.16 28.00
N SER A 230 -0.61 5.03 29.25
CA SER A 230 -1.25 6.12 30.00
C SER A 230 -0.32 7.32 30.19
N ALA A 231 1.00 7.10 30.25
CA ALA A 231 1.97 8.19 30.30
C ALA A 231 2.09 9.01 29.01
N LEU A 232 1.36 8.66 27.94
CA LEU A 232 1.22 9.45 26.71
C LEU A 232 0.16 10.56 26.83
N GLU A 233 -0.67 10.53 27.87
CA GLU A 233 -1.75 11.49 28.08
C GLU A 233 -1.24 12.94 28.05
N GLY A 234 -1.84 13.76 27.17
CA GLY A 234 -1.54 15.18 27.02
C GLY A 234 -0.16 15.51 26.43
N ARG A 235 0.59 14.54 25.90
CA ARG A 235 1.98 14.74 25.45
C ARG A 235 2.15 15.08 23.98
N ILE A 236 1.11 14.94 23.18
CA ILE A 236 1.12 15.24 21.75
C ILE A 236 0.24 16.46 21.53
N ASP A 237 0.85 17.61 21.32
CA ASP A 237 0.12 18.82 20.90
C ASP A 237 -0.08 18.84 19.37
N GLU A 238 -0.94 19.75 18.90
CA GLU A 238 -1.28 19.89 17.48
C GLU A 238 -0.04 20.15 16.62
N ARG A 239 0.90 20.97 17.10
CA ARG A 239 2.10 21.34 16.35
C ARG A 239 3.04 20.15 16.17
N LEU A 240 3.24 19.35 17.22
CA LEU A 240 4.02 18.13 17.16
C LEU A 240 3.36 17.12 16.22
N MET A 241 2.03 16.98 16.27
CA MET A 241 1.30 16.11 15.35
C MET A 241 1.45 16.56 13.89
N MET A 242 1.29 17.85 13.60
CA MET A 242 1.53 18.43 12.27
C MET A 242 2.95 18.16 11.77
N ARG A 243 3.97 18.31 12.64
CA ARG A 243 5.37 18.03 12.29
C ARG A 243 5.57 16.55 11.93
N MET A 244 4.98 15.64 12.68
CA MET A 244 5.05 14.20 12.39
C MET A 244 4.31 13.85 11.09
N ASN A 245 3.13 14.42 10.85
CA ASN A 245 2.40 14.28 9.59
C ASN A 245 3.24 14.80 8.41
N ALA A 246 3.90 15.95 8.57
CA ALA A 246 4.78 16.53 7.55
C ALA A 246 5.99 15.64 7.24
N ALA A 247 6.63 15.07 8.26
CA ALA A 247 7.74 14.14 8.06
C ALA A 247 7.31 12.93 7.18
N ALA A 248 6.12 12.38 7.43
CA ALA A 248 5.62 11.26 6.62
C ALA A 248 5.17 11.69 5.21
N GLU A 249 4.31 12.69 5.09
CA GLU A 249 3.67 13.05 3.81
C GLU A 249 4.55 13.87 2.88
N LEU A 250 5.40 14.72 3.43
CA LEU A 250 6.16 15.71 2.67
C LEU A 250 7.65 15.35 2.56
N GLU A 251 8.22 14.75 3.61
CA GLU A 251 9.66 14.42 3.67
C GLU A 251 9.94 12.95 3.30
N GLY A 252 8.89 12.13 3.16
CA GLY A 252 9.00 10.72 2.79
C GLY A 252 9.61 9.84 3.89
N CYS A 253 9.52 10.26 5.15
CA CYS A 253 9.85 9.41 6.30
C CYS A 253 8.82 8.29 6.46
N SER A 254 9.29 7.13 6.92
CA SER A 254 8.39 6.08 7.37
C SER A 254 7.55 6.55 8.56
N PHE A 255 6.38 5.95 8.78
CA PHE A 255 5.54 6.29 9.94
C PHE A 255 6.27 6.03 11.26
N ALA A 256 7.15 5.02 11.29
CA ALA A 256 8.06 4.76 12.38
C ALA A 256 9.03 5.94 12.61
N GLU A 257 9.72 6.42 11.58
CA GLU A 257 10.63 7.58 11.72
C GLU A 257 9.87 8.84 12.15
N ALA A 258 8.70 9.10 11.57
CA ALA A 258 7.84 10.22 11.96
C ALA A 258 7.44 10.12 13.44
N ALA A 259 7.01 8.95 13.92
CA ALA A 259 6.71 8.70 15.32
C ALA A 259 7.92 8.85 16.25
N ALA A 260 9.16 8.80 15.76
CA ALA A 260 10.36 8.93 16.61
C ALA A 260 10.57 10.39 17.05
N LEU A 261 10.05 11.35 16.28
CA LEU A 261 10.07 12.77 16.59
C LEU A 261 9.36 13.08 17.91
N PHE A 262 8.37 12.27 18.32
CA PHE A 262 7.71 12.38 19.62
C PHE A 262 8.70 12.30 20.81
N THR A 263 9.76 11.50 20.67
CA THR A 263 10.78 11.33 21.72
C THR A 263 11.95 12.32 21.60
N GLY A 264 11.90 13.25 20.64
CA GLY A 264 13.01 14.17 20.34
C GLY A 264 14.23 13.46 19.71
N ALA A 265 14.04 12.24 19.20
CA ALA A 265 15.10 11.54 18.49
C ALA A 265 15.30 12.18 17.12
N ASP A 266 16.46 12.80 16.89
CA ASP A 266 16.88 13.17 15.54
C ASP A 266 17.06 11.89 14.73
N SER A 267 16.26 11.74 13.68
CA SER A 267 16.29 10.63 12.72
C SER A 267 17.56 10.67 11.83
N THR A 268 18.73 10.84 12.44
CA THR A 268 20.04 11.00 11.77
C THR A 268 20.91 9.75 11.88
N ALA A 269 20.32 8.57 12.13
CA ALA A 269 21.04 7.32 11.90
C ALA A 269 21.53 7.29 10.43
N PRO A 270 22.80 6.95 10.14
CA PRO A 270 23.33 7.04 8.79
C PRO A 270 22.54 6.12 7.85
N ARG A 271 21.71 6.73 6.97
CA ARG A 271 20.76 6.08 6.04
C ARG A 271 21.36 4.90 5.27
N GLN A 272 22.64 4.95 4.91
CA GLN A 272 23.32 3.85 4.20
C GLN A 272 23.50 2.58 5.04
N ARG A 273 23.89 2.72 6.33
CA ARG A 273 24.03 1.56 7.22
C ARG A 273 22.67 0.97 7.59
N ALA A 274 21.62 1.79 7.64
CA ALA A 274 20.25 1.34 7.80
C ALA A 274 19.78 0.54 6.58
N PHE A 275 19.98 1.06 5.36
CA PHE A 275 19.56 0.38 4.14
C PHE A 275 20.21 -1.00 3.95
N LEU A 276 21.52 -1.14 4.16
CA LEU A 276 22.18 -2.45 4.03
C LEU A 276 21.64 -3.48 5.02
N ARG A 277 21.28 -3.04 6.24
CA ARG A 277 20.64 -3.91 7.23
C ARG A 277 19.23 -4.32 6.81
N THR A 278 18.45 -3.40 6.24
CA THR A 278 17.12 -3.71 5.69
C THR A 278 17.21 -4.64 4.48
N LEU A 279 18.18 -4.40 3.60
CA LEU A 279 18.43 -5.21 2.41
C LEU A 279 18.74 -6.67 2.77
N PHE A 280 19.67 -6.89 3.71
CA PHE A 280 20.07 -8.21 4.17
C PHE A 280 19.43 -8.60 5.52
N ALA A 281 18.20 -8.13 5.77
CA ALA A 281 17.43 -8.58 6.94
C ALA A 281 17.21 -10.11 6.90
N PRO A 282 16.92 -10.77 8.05
CA PRO A 282 16.92 -12.23 8.15
C PRO A 282 15.98 -12.96 7.18
N ASP A 283 14.93 -12.29 6.72
CA ASP A 283 13.96 -12.75 5.74
C ASP A 283 14.49 -12.76 4.30
N PHE A 284 15.62 -12.09 4.00
CA PHE A 284 16.15 -11.92 2.64
C PHE A 284 16.25 -13.25 1.88
N TRP A 285 16.88 -14.28 2.47
CA TRP A 285 17.06 -15.57 1.80
C TRP A 285 15.75 -16.34 1.61
N ARG A 286 14.79 -16.17 2.53
CA ARG A 286 13.45 -16.73 2.37
C ARG A 286 12.78 -16.09 1.15
N LEU A 287 12.76 -14.76 1.07
CA LEU A 287 12.17 -14.02 -0.05
C LEU A 287 12.86 -14.33 -1.37
N THR A 288 14.19 -14.40 -1.40
CA THR A 288 14.94 -14.81 -2.61
C THR A 288 14.50 -16.19 -3.09
N ARG A 289 14.42 -17.18 -2.18
CA ARG A 289 14.02 -18.54 -2.51
C ARG A 289 12.58 -18.59 -3.03
N GLU A 290 11.65 -17.93 -2.36
CA GLU A 290 10.25 -17.85 -2.80
C GLU A 290 10.14 -17.23 -4.19
N HIS A 291 10.81 -16.10 -4.42
CA HIS A 291 10.77 -15.39 -5.70
C HIS A 291 11.37 -16.22 -6.84
N VAL A 292 12.53 -16.84 -6.60
CA VAL A 292 13.18 -17.72 -7.59
C VAL A 292 12.32 -18.95 -7.88
N LEU A 293 11.71 -19.55 -6.86
CA LEU A 293 10.85 -20.73 -7.04
C LEU A 293 9.59 -20.39 -7.87
N LEU A 294 8.92 -19.27 -7.55
CA LEU A 294 7.76 -18.80 -8.32
C LEU A 294 8.11 -18.63 -9.79
N VAL A 295 9.22 -17.95 -10.09
CA VAL A 295 9.68 -17.69 -11.46
C VAL A 295 10.10 -18.98 -12.17
N ALA A 296 10.90 -19.83 -11.52
CA ALA A 296 11.44 -21.04 -12.13
C ALA A 296 10.36 -22.07 -12.45
N VAL A 297 9.44 -22.33 -11.51
CA VAL A 297 8.37 -23.31 -11.68
C VAL A 297 7.38 -22.87 -12.77
N SER A 298 6.94 -21.60 -12.72
CA SER A 298 6.03 -21.07 -13.74
C SER A 298 6.67 -21.03 -15.13
N LEU A 299 7.94 -20.64 -15.23
CA LEU A 299 8.67 -20.64 -16.50
C LEU A 299 8.88 -22.06 -17.04
N ALA A 300 9.24 -23.03 -16.20
CA ALA A 300 9.42 -24.42 -16.62
C ALA A 300 8.12 -25.02 -17.19
N ALA A 301 6.99 -24.78 -16.51
CA ALA A 301 5.68 -25.16 -17.00
C ALA A 301 5.36 -24.46 -18.34
N ALA A 302 5.68 -23.17 -18.46
CA ALA A 302 5.44 -22.40 -19.67
C ALA A 302 6.28 -22.91 -20.86
N ILE A 303 7.56 -23.22 -20.65
CA ILE A 303 8.42 -23.84 -21.67
C ILE A 303 7.83 -25.16 -22.16
N ALA A 304 7.38 -26.02 -21.24
CA ALA A 304 6.84 -27.34 -21.54
C ALA A 304 5.59 -27.27 -22.43
N LEU A 305 4.76 -26.22 -22.31
CA LEU A 305 3.57 -26.04 -23.12
C LEU A 305 3.79 -25.14 -24.35
N ALA A 306 4.50 -24.01 -24.20
CA ALA A 306 4.62 -22.99 -25.21
C ALA A 306 5.51 -23.41 -26.40
N ILE A 307 6.55 -24.23 -26.17
CA ILE A 307 7.35 -24.77 -27.29
C ILE A 307 6.48 -25.66 -28.18
N PRO A 308 5.75 -26.68 -27.67
CA PRO A 308 4.80 -27.44 -28.48
C PRO A 308 3.75 -26.58 -29.19
N LEU A 309 3.18 -25.58 -28.52
CA LEU A 309 2.21 -24.67 -29.14
C LEU A 309 2.85 -23.85 -30.29
N GLY A 310 4.07 -23.36 -30.10
CA GLY A 310 4.81 -22.65 -31.15
C GLY A 310 5.18 -23.54 -32.34
N VAL A 311 5.55 -24.80 -32.09
CA VAL A 311 5.78 -25.82 -33.12
C VAL A 311 4.48 -26.12 -33.88
N ALA A 312 3.36 -26.29 -33.18
CA ALA A 312 2.05 -26.55 -33.78
C ALA A 312 1.62 -25.38 -34.66
N ALA A 313 1.76 -24.15 -34.18
CA ALA A 313 1.50 -22.94 -34.95
C ALA A 313 2.36 -22.88 -36.22
N ALA A 314 3.64 -23.25 -36.16
CA ALA A 314 4.52 -23.22 -37.32
C ALA A 314 4.19 -24.29 -38.37
N LYS A 315 3.62 -25.42 -37.94
CA LYS A 315 3.25 -26.54 -38.82
C LYS A 315 1.83 -26.41 -39.38
N LEU A 316 0.95 -25.67 -38.71
CA LEU A 316 -0.44 -25.45 -39.10
C LEU A 316 -0.69 -23.94 -39.33
N PRO A 317 -0.32 -23.39 -40.50
CA PRO A 317 -0.46 -21.96 -40.79
C PRO A 317 -1.86 -21.41 -40.56
N ALA A 318 -2.89 -22.22 -40.83
CA ALA A 318 -4.29 -21.86 -40.60
C ALA A 318 -4.65 -21.68 -39.11
N ALA A 319 -3.98 -22.41 -38.20
CA ALA A 319 -4.21 -22.32 -36.76
C ALA A 319 -3.24 -21.34 -36.07
N ALA A 320 -2.19 -20.87 -36.75
CA ALA A 320 -1.14 -20.04 -36.15
C ALA A 320 -1.70 -18.74 -35.54
N GLN A 321 -2.55 -18.03 -36.28
CA GLN A 321 -3.17 -16.79 -35.80
C GLN A 321 -4.10 -17.04 -34.61
N ALA A 322 -4.86 -18.14 -34.62
CA ALA A 322 -5.74 -18.50 -33.51
C ALA A 322 -4.96 -18.82 -32.23
N ILE A 323 -3.89 -19.63 -32.33
CA ILE A 323 -3.04 -20.00 -31.19
C ILE A 323 -2.36 -18.75 -30.61
N LEU A 324 -1.66 -17.98 -31.44
CA LEU A 324 -0.92 -16.80 -30.96
C LEU A 324 -1.86 -15.68 -30.52
N GLY A 325 -3.03 -15.54 -31.16
CA GLY A 325 -4.07 -14.59 -30.77
C GLY A 325 -4.65 -14.92 -29.39
N ALA A 326 -4.99 -16.19 -29.13
CA ALA A 326 -5.47 -16.64 -27.82
C ALA A 326 -4.44 -16.38 -26.71
N LEU A 327 -3.17 -16.69 -26.95
CA LEU A 327 -2.08 -16.38 -26.01
C LEU A 327 -1.87 -14.86 -25.84
N GLY A 328 -2.14 -14.07 -26.87
CA GLY A 328 -2.10 -12.61 -26.83
C GLY A 328 -3.17 -11.97 -25.96
N ILE A 329 -4.41 -12.48 -26.00
CA ILE A 329 -5.53 -11.98 -25.18
C ILE A 329 -5.18 -12.06 -23.68
N ILE A 330 -4.46 -13.09 -23.25
CA ILE A 330 -4.05 -13.23 -21.85
C ILE A 330 -3.15 -12.05 -21.42
N GLN A 331 -2.20 -11.63 -22.28
CA GLN A 331 -1.27 -10.54 -21.95
C GLN A 331 -1.90 -9.15 -21.99
N THR A 332 -3.10 -9.00 -22.56
CA THR A 332 -3.82 -7.72 -22.53
C THR A 332 -4.53 -7.48 -21.20
N ILE A 333 -4.77 -8.53 -20.40
CA ILE A 333 -5.38 -8.43 -19.08
C ILE A 333 -4.31 -7.95 -18.09
N PRO A 334 -4.48 -6.80 -17.41
CA PRO A 334 -3.52 -6.33 -16.41
C PRO A 334 -3.23 -7.40 -15.34
N ALA A 335 -1.98 -7.55 -14.92
CA ALA A 335 -1.56 -8.65 -14.03
C ALA A 335 -2.38 -8.72 -12.73
N LEU A 336 -2.66 -7.56 -12.10
CA LEU A 336 -3.47 -7.49 -10.89
C LEU A 336 -4.93 -7.96 -11.11
N ALA A 337 -5.51 -7.64 -12.28
CA ALA A 337 -6.84 -8.10 -12.65
C ALA A 337 -6.86 -9.61 -12.94
N LEU A 338 -5.82 -10.13 -13.61
CA LEU A 338 -5.68 -11.57 -13.84
C LEU A 338 -5.56 -12.34 -12.52
N PHE A 339 -4.79 -11.83 -11.56
CA PHE A 339 -4.68 -12.43 -10.22
C PHE A 339 -6.04 -12.47 -9.51
N ALA A 340 -6.79 -11.37 -9.50
CA ALA A 340 -8.12 -11.33 -8.89
C ALA A 340 -9.08 -12.34 -9.53
N PHE A 341 -9.08 -12.44 -10.87
CA PHE A 341 -9.86 -13.43 -11.61
C PHE A 341 -9.46 -14.87 -11.23
N LEU A 342 -8.15 -15.16 -11.17
CA LEU A 342 -7.66 -16.49 -10.82
C LEU A 342 -7.95 -16.86 -9.36
N ILE A 343 -7.93 -15.90 -8.42
CA ILE A 343 -8.36 -16.15 -7.04
C ILE A 343 -9.84 -16.55 -7.00
N ALA A 344 -10.70 -15.84 -7.74
CA ALA A 344 -12.12 -16.19 -7.81
C ALA A 344 -12.35 -17.57 -8.44
N LEU A 345 -11.54 -17.95 -9.43
CA LEU A 345 -11.64 -19.24 -10.11
C LEU A 345 -11.09 -20.41 -9.27
N VAL A 346 -9.94 -20.22 -8.61
CA VAL A 346 -9.26 -21.26 -7.82
C VAL A 346 -9.82 -21.37 -6.40
N GLY A 347 -10.37 -20.28 -5.86
CA GLY A 347 -10.93 -20.22 -4.51
C GLY A 347 -9.89 -20.02 -3.40
N THR A 348 -8.62 -19.74 -3.74
CA THR A 348 -7.53 -19.55 -2.77
C THR A 348 -6.64 -18.37 -3.12
N ILE A 349 -6.10 -17.71 -2.10
CA ILE A 349 -5.08 -16.64 -2.21
C ILE A 349 -3.68 -17.28 -2.03
N GLY A 350 -2.64 -16.72 -2.64
CA GLY A 350 -1.25 -17.14 -2.44
C GLY A 350 -0.55 -17.68 -3.69
N ALA A 351 0.32 -18.68 -3.50
CA ALA A 351 1.25 -19.14 -4.54
C ALA A 351 0.59 -19.79 -5.78
N VAL A 352 -0.55 -20.47 -5.63
CA VAL A 352 -1.21 -21.19 -6.74
C VAL A 352 -1.71 -20.25 -7.84
N PRO A 353 -2.60 -19.26 -7.57
CA PRO A 353 -3.02 -18.30 -8.58
C PRO A 353 -1.84 -17.47 -9.11
N ALA A 354 -0.81 -17.23 -8.28
CA ALA A 354 0.41 -16.56 -8.72
C ALA A 354 1.15 -17.35 -9.80
N LEU A 355 1.44 -18.63 -9.53
CA LEU A 355 2.09 -19.54 -10.49
C LEU A 355 1.31 -19.64 -11.80
N LEU A 356 -0.02 -19.73 -11.73
CA LEU A 356 -0.87 -19.77 -12.92
C LEU A 356 -0.76 -18.50 -13.75
N ALA A 357 -0.84 -17.30 -13.15
CA ALA A 357 -0.73 -16.07 -13.91
C ALA A 357 0.65 -15.90 -14.56
N LEU A 358 1.71 -16.19 -13.79
CA LEU A 358 3.10 -16.15 -14.24
C LEU A 358 3.34 -17.13 -15.40
N PHE A 359 2.79 -18.34 -15.29
CA PHE A 359 2.79 -19.35 -16.34
C PHE A 359 2.11 -18.83 -17.61
N LEU A 360 0.89 -18.31 -17.50
CA LEU A 360 0.10 -17.81 -18.62
C LEU A 360 0.80 -16.65 -19.34
N TYR A 361 1.39 -15.72 -18.59
CA TYR A 361 2.14 -14.59 -19.13
C TYR A 361 3.39 -15.01 -19.90
N ALA A 362 4.07 -16.07 -19.43
CA ALA A 362 5.28 -16.60 -20.07
C ALA A 362 5.01 -17.38 -21.38
N LEU A 363 3.76 -17.76 -21.68
CA LEU A 363 3.46 -18.58 -22.86
C LEU A 363 3.73 -17.85 -24.18
N LEU A 364 3.23 -16.62 -24.34
CA LEU A 364 3.25 -15.96 -25.64
C LEU A 364 4.66 -15.71 -26.18
N PRO A 365 5.62 -15.12 -25.43
CA PRO A 365 6.92 -14.81 -26.02
C PRO A 365 7.69 -16.07 -26.40
N ILE A 366 7.55 -17.17 -25.64
CA ILE A 366 8.14 -18.48 -25.98
C ILE A 366 7.47 -19.04 -27.26
N ALA A 367 6.15 -19.10 -27.30
CA ALA A 367 5.41 -19.67 -28.44
C ALA A 367 5.63 -18.85 -29.72
N ARG A 368 5.59 -17.52 -29.62
CA ARG A 368 5.78 -16.59 -30.75
C ARG A 368 7.19 -16.68 -31.32
N ASN A 369 8.21 -16.72 -30.47
CA ASN A 369 9.60 -16.89 -30.93
C ASN A 369 9.84 -18.28 -31.50
N THR A 370 9.27 -19.33 -30.91
CA THR A 370 9.33 -20.69 -31.46
C THR A 370 8.70 -20.78 -32.84
N HIS A 371 7.50 -20.19 -33.02
CA HIS A 371 6.83 -20.10 -34.31
C HIS A 371 7.69 -19.35 -35.34
N ALA A 372 8.15 -18.14 -35.01
CA ALA A 372 8.94 -17.30 -35.91
C ALA A 372 10.25 -17.98 -36.32
N ALA A 373 10.94 -18.63 -35.36
CA ALA A 373 12.18 -19.33 -35.59
C ALA A 373 12.02 -20.49 -36.56
N LEU A 374 10.99 -21.33 -36.35
CA LEU A 374 10.71 -22.46 -37.23
C LEU A 374 10.34 -21.99 -38.63
N VAL A 375 9.44 -21.02 -38.76
CA VAL A 375 9.04 -20.44 -40.07
C VAL A 375 10.24 -19.84 -40.81
N GLY A 376 11.20 -19.26 -40.08
CA GLY A 376 12.44 -18.69 -40.62
C GLY A 376 13.47 -19.71 -41.15
N VAL A 377 13.34 -21.01 -40.83
CA VAL A 377 14.25 -22.05 -41.35
C VAL A 377 14.11 -22.15 -42.87
N SER A 378 15.24 -22.04 -43.59
CA SER A 378 15.25 -21.93 -45.05
C SER A 378 14.58 -23.12 -45.75
N ARG A 379 13.85 -22.83 -46.83
CA ARG A 379 13.18 -23.85 -47.64
C ARG A 379 14.17 -24.85 -48.23
N GLY A 380 15.37 -24.37 -48.62
CA GLY A 380 16.44 -25.22 -49.16
C GLY A 380 16.92 -26.28 -48.16
N MET A 381 17.12 -25.92 -46.89
CA MET A 381 17.50 -26.90 -45.85
C MET A 381 16.41 -27.95 -45.62
N ARG A 382 15.14 -27.54 -45.67
CA ARG A 382 14.01 -28.47 -45.55
C ARG A 382 13.91 -29.42 -46.75
N GLN A 383 14.17 -28.92 -47.96
CA GLN A 383 14.18 -29.72 -49.20
C GLN A 383 15.35 -30.71 -49.21
N ALA A 384 16.55 -30.28 -48.80
CA ALA A 384 17.70 -31.16 -48.66
C ALA A 384 17.43 -32.29 -47.66
N ALA A 385 16.83 -31.98 -46.50
CA ALA A 385 16.44 -32.98 -45.52
C ALA A 385 15.43 -34.01 -46.07
N MET A 386 14.46 -33.55 -46.87
CA MET A 386 13.49 -34.45 -47.52
C MET A 386 14.16 -35.33 -48.59
N ALA A 387 15.11 -34.77 -49.36
CA ALA A 387 15.86 -35.53 -50.36
C ALA A 387 16.75 -36.63 -49.74
N LEU A 388 17.23 -36.41 -48.51
CA LEU A 388 17.95 -37.41 -47.71
C LEU A 388 17.02 -38.43 -47.01
N GLY A 389 15.70 -38.37 -47.23
CA GLY A 389 14.74 -39.34 -46.71
C GLY A 389 14.28 -39.11 -45.26
N LEU A 390 14.58 -37.96 -44.65
CA LEU A 390 14.15 -37.69 -43.27
C LEU A 390 12.63 -37.48 -43.19
N ARG A 391 11.97 -38.18 -42.26
CA ARG A 391 10.55 -37.98 -41.94
C ARG A 391 10.33 -36.65 -41.23
N ALA A 392 9.09 -36.16 -41.22
CA ALA A 392 8.75 -34.86 -40.61
C ALA A 392 9.11 -34.73 -39.12
N ARG A 393 9.16 -35.84 -38.38
CA ARG A 393 9.61 -35.86 -36.97
C ARG A 393 11.14 -35.77 -36.88
N GLU A 394 11.85 -36.54 -37.70
CA GLU A 394 13.32 -36.53 -37.75
C GLU A 394 13.83 -35.17 -38.20
N ARG A 395 13.24 -34.58 -39.24
CA ARG A 395 13.54 -33.22 -39.69
C ARG A 395 13.31 -32.18 -38.60
N LEU A 396 12.23 -32.29 -37.83
CA LEU A 396 11.94 -31.37 -36.74
C LEU A 396 13.03 -31.44 -35.65
N TRP A 397 13.35 -32.63 -35.17
CA TRP A 397 14.26 -32.81 -34.04
C TRP A 397 15.75 -32.65 -34.40
N LEU A 398 16.15 -33.06 -35.60
CA LEU A 398 17.56 -33.07 -36.01
C LEU A 398 17.98 -31.80 -36.77
N ILE A 399 17.05 -31.05 -37.35
CA ILE A 399 17.36 -29.91 -38.22
C ILE A 399 16.62 -28.65 -37.78
N GLU A 400 15.28 -28.66 -37.79
CA GLU A 400 14.50 -27.44 -37.57
C GLU A 400 14.66 -26.89 -36.15
N LEU A 401 14.54 -27.73 -35.10
CA LEU A 401 14.69 -27.32 -33.70
C LEU A 401 16.12 -26.86 -33.37
N PRO A 402 17.20 -27.57 -33.75
CA PRO A 402 18.57 -27.08 -33.54
C PRO A 402 18.83 -25.73 -34.21
N LEU A 403 18.35 -25.52 -35.45
CA LEU A 403 18.49 -24.24 -36.15
C LEU A 403 17.63 -23.13 -35.54
N ALA A 404 16.47 -23.47 -35.00
CA ALA A 404 15.56 -22.53 -34.34
C ALA A 404 15.93 -22.22 -32.88
N LEU A 405 16.79 -23.04 -32.26
CA LEU A 405 17.13 -22.99 -30.83
C LEU A 405 17.56 -21.59 -30.36
N PRO A 406 18.40 -20.82 -31.07
CA PRO A 406 18.84 -19.51 -30.59
C PRO A 406 17.66 -18.54 -30.40
N SER A 407 16.72 -18.53 -31.33
CA SER A 407 15.51 -17.70 -31.25
C SER A 407 14.52 -18.24 -30.20
N ILE A 408 14.40 -19.56 -30.04
CA ILE A 408 13.60 -20.16 -28.95
C ILE A 408 14.15 -19.70 -27.59
N LEU A 409 15.47 -19.78 -27.40
CA LEU A 409 16.15 -19.31 -26.19
C LEU A 409 15.95 -17.80 -25.97
N ALA A 410 15.96 -16.98 -27.02
CA ALA A 410 15.63 -15.56 -26.92
C ALA A 410 14.19 -15.32 -26.43
N GLY A 411 13.23 -16.16 -26.85
CA GLY A 411 11.85 -16.14 -26.35
C GLY A 411 11.73 -16.55 -24.89
N ILE A 412 12.48 -17.58 -24.47
CA ILE A 412 12.56 -18.02 -23.07
C ILE A 412 13.21 -16.93 -22.21
N LYS A 413 14.32 -16.32 -22.66
CA LYS A 413 14.99 -15.20 -22.00
C LYS A 413 14.04 -14.03 -21.78
N THR A 414 13.34 -13.59 -22.83
CA THR A 414 12.34 -12.52 -22.74
C THR A 414 11.27 -12.85 -21.70
N SER A 415 10.75 -14.08 -21.75
CA SER A 415 9.73 -14.52 -20.80
C SER A 415 10.24 -14.58 -19.38
N ALA A 416 11.46 -15.08 -19.14
CA ALA A 416 12.08 -15.16 -17.83
C ALA A 416 12.25 -13.78 -17.19
N VAL A 417 12.73 -12.79 -17.96
CA VAL A 417 12.90 -11.41 -17.48
C VAL A 417 11.56 -10.77 -17.13
N ILE A 418 10.55 -10.90 -18.01
CA ILE A 418 9.20 -10.41 -17.73
C ILE A 418 8.65 -11.10 -16.47
N ASN A 419 8.83 -12.41 -16.35
CA ASN A 419 8.32 -13.22 -15.25
C ASN A 419 8.91 -12.80 -13.89
N VAL A 420 10.21 -12.48 -13.83
CA VAL A 420 10.84 -11.92 -12.60
C VAL A 420 10.16 -10.61 -12.17
N GLY A 421 9.86 -9.74 -13.13
CA GLY A 421 9.15 -8.48 -12.89
C GLY A 421 7.71 -8.71 -12.42
N THR A 422 6.92 -9.47 -13.17
CA THR A 422 5.52 -9.77 -12.84
C THR A 422 5.36 -10.49 -11.49
N ALA A 423 6.32 -11.34 -11.12
CA ALA A 423 6.32 -12.03 -9.82
C ALA A 423 6.37 -11.06 -8.62
N THR A 424 6.90 -9.85 -8.77
CA THR A 424 6.85 -8.84 -7.69
C THR A 424 5.43 -8.40 -7.36
N ILE A 425 4.52 -8.41 -8.32
CA ILE A 425 3.11 -8.05 -8.13
C ILE A 425 2.35 -9.17 -7.42
N ALA A 426 2.80 -10.42 -7.53
CA ALA A 426 2.15 -11.56 -6.90
C ALA A 426 2.12 -11.48 -5.36
N ALA A 427 2.99 -10.69 -4.74
CA ALA A 427 2.96 -10.49 -3.29
C ALA A 427 1.69 -9.78 -2.79
N PHE A 428 1.03 -8.96 -3.61
CA PHE A 428 -0.26 -8.34 -3.25
C PHE A 428 -1.36 -9.37 -3.01
N ILE A 429 -1.19 -10.59 -3.52
CA ILE A 429 -2.07 -11.73 -3.27
C ILE A 429 -1.41 -12.78 -2.39
N GLY A 430 -0.42 -12.41 -1.58
CA GLY A 430 0.21 -13.31 -0.60
C GLY A 430 1.09 -14.41 -1.19
N ALA A 431 1.59 -14.27 -2.42
CA ALA A 431 2.48 -15.26 -3.02
C ALA A 431 3.92 -15.23 -2.45
N GLY A 432 4.29 -14.16 -1.74
CA GLY A 432 5.62 -13.98 -1.16
C GLY A 432 6.65 -13.40 -2.14
N GLY A 433 7.92 -13.69 -1.90
CA GLY A 433 9.04 -13.20 -2.71
C GLY A 433 9.38 -11.72 -2.46
N TYR A 434 10.22 -11.13 -3.30
CA TYR A 434 10.67 -9.74 -3.11
C TYR A 434 9.51 -8.72 -3.13
N GLY A 435 8.39 -9.08 -3.75
CA GLY A 435 7.18 -8.27 -3.72
C GLY A 435 6.64 -8.02 -2.31
N GLU A 436 6.90 -8.90 -1.34
CA GLU A 436 6.43 -8.75 0.05
C GLU A 436 6.96 -7.45 0.67
N ARG A 437 8.25 -7.16 0.46
CA ARG A 437 8.89 -5.91 0.89
C ARG A 437 8.41 -4.70 0.08
N ILE A 438 8.16 -4.86 -1.22
CA ILE A 438 7.62 -3.77 -2.06
C ILE A 438 6.22 -3.37 -1.58
N ALA A 439 5.34 -4.34 -1.38
CA ALA A 439 3.98 -4.11 -0.91
C ALA A 439 3.97 -3.52 0.51
N SER A 440 4.80 -4.05 1.42
CA SER A 440 4.90 -3.57 2.80
C SER A 440 5.50 -2.16 2.87
N GLY A 441 6.58 -1.90 2.14
CA GLY A 441 7.21 -0.59 2.08
C GLY A 441 6.27 0.48 1.52
N LEU A 442 5.49 0.14 0.48
CA LEU A 442 4.46 1.02 -0.05
C LEU A 442 3.35 1.29 0.98
N ALA A 443 2.89 0.26 1.69
CA ALA A 443 1.82 0.39 2.68
C ALA A 443 2.24 1.19 3.92
N LEU A 444 3.51 1.13 4.32
CA LEU A 444 4.05 1.74 5.54
C LEU A 444 4.84 3.03 5.31
N ASN A 445 4.81 3.54 4.08
CA ASN A 445 5.60 4.69 3.65
C ASN A 445 7.11 4.51 3.94
N ASP A 446 7.61 3.27 3.89
CA ASP A 446 8.99 2.92 4.17
C ASP A 446 9.74 2.68 2.86
N ASN A 447 10.38 3.76 2.40
CA ASN A 447 11.20 3.77 1.20
C ASN A 447 12.38 2.77 1.26
N ALA A 448 12.97 2.55 2.44
CA ALA A 448 14.09 1.63 2.59
C ALA A 448 13.62 0.19 2.40
N THR A 449 12.49 -0.19 3.00
CA THR A 449 11.89 -1.52 2.83
C THR A 449 11.40 -1.74 1.39
N LEU A 450 10.77 -0.72 0.78
CA LEU A 450 10.35 -0.77 -0.63
C LEU A 450 11.54 -1.06 -1.55
N LEU A 451 12.63 -0.29 -1.41
CA LEU A 451 13.85 -0.48 -2.20
C LEU A 451 14.56 -1.81 -1.87
N ALA A 452 14.49 -2.28 -0.63
CA ALA A 452 15.03 -3.58 -0.23
C ALA A 452 14.28 -4.79 -0.83
N GLY A 453 13.11 -4.58 -1.45
CA GLY A 453 12.46 -5.54 -2.34
C GLY A 453 12.75 -5.27 -3.83
N ALA A 454 12.65 -4.01 -4.26
CA ALA A 454 12.80 -3.63 -5.67
C ALA A 454 14.21 -3.85 -6.22
N VAL A 455 15.26 -3.50 -5.46
CA VAL A 455 16.66 -3.62 -5.90
C VAL A 455 17.06 -5.09 -6.09
N PRO A 456 16.83 -6.02 -5.15
CA PRO A 456 17.08 -7.45 -5.38
C PRO A 456 16.29 -8.03 -6.56
N ALA A 457 15.04 -7.61 -6.77
CA ALA A 457 14.24 -8.06 -7.91
C ALA A 457 14.85 -7.60 -9.25
N ALA A 458 15.27 -6.34 -9.35
CA ALA A 458 15.96 -5.80 -10.53
C ALA A 458 17.31 -6.49 -10.76
N ALA A 459 18.10 -6.69 -9.70
CA ALA A 459 19.36 -7.42 -9.77
C ALA A 459 19.15 -8.87 -10.24
N LEU A 460 18.12 -9.56 -9.74
CA LEU A 460 17.77 -10.90 -10.18
C LEU A 460 17.39 -10.93 -11.66
N ALA A 461 16.63 -9.95 -12.16
CA ALA A 461 16.30 -9.86 -13.58
C ALA A 461 17.54 -9.70 -14.46
N LEU A 462 18.51 -8.86 -14.03
CA LEU A 462 19.79 -8.70 -14.72
C LEU A 462 20.64 -9.99 -14.69
N VAL A 463 20.68 -10.67 -13.55
CA VAL A 463 21.38 -11.96 -13.42
C VAL A 463 20.75 -13.00 -14.34
N VAL A 464 19.42 -13.11 -14.36
CA VAL A 464 18.69 -14.02 -15.26
C VAL A 464 19.00 -13.69 -16.72
N GLN A 465 18.97 -12.42 -17.10
CA GLN A 465 19.32 -11.99 -18.45
C GLN A 465 20.75 -12.40 -18.83
N ALA A 466 21.73 -12.09 -17.98
CA ALA A 466 23.13 -12.42 -18.22
C ALA A 466 23.38 -13.95 -18.30
N LEU A 467 22.68 -14.74 -17.47
CA LEU A 467 22.75 -16.20 -17.52
C LEU A 467 22.24 -16.73 -18.87
N PHE A 468 21.11 -16.24 -19.37
CA PHE A 468 20.60 -16.64 -20.69
C PHE A 468 21.51 -16.19 -21.83
N GLU A 469 22.11 -15.00 -21.76
CA GLU A 469 23.07 -14.53 -22.75
C GLU A 469 24.34 -15.39 -22.78
N LEU A 470 24.83 -15.84 -21.61
CA LEU A 470 25.96 -16.76 -21.54
C LEU A 470 25.62 -18.13 -22.15
N VAL A 471 24.42 -18.65 -21.89
CA VAL A 471 23.92 -19.90 -22.49
C VAL A 471 23.79 -19.76 -23.99
N GLU A 472 23.24 -18.65 -24.48
CA GLU A 472 23.10 -18.33 -25.90
C GLU A 472 24.47 -18.35 -26.59
N ARG A 473 25.47 -17.62 -26.05
CA ARG A 473 26.84 -17.58 -26.60
C ARG A 473 27.54 -18.93 -26.66
N ARG A 474 27.23 -19.87 -25.75
CA ARG A 474 27.82 -21.21 -25.76
C ARG A 474 27.15 -22.15 -26.76
N LEU A 475 25.86 -21.95 -27.03
CA LEU A 475 25.07 -22.81 -27.91
C LEU A 475 25.08 -22.35 -29.38
N THR A 476 25.37 -21.07 -29.64
CA THR A 476 25.62 -20.55 -30.99
C THR A 476 27.12 -20.30 -31.20
N PRO A 477 27.79 -21.00 -32.13
CA PRO A 477 29.14 -20.62 -32.52
C PRO A 477 29.14 -19.21 -33.14
N PRO A 478 30.24 -18.44 -33.02
CA PRO A 478 30.34 -17.12 -33.64
C PRO A 478 30.11 -17.24 -35.14
N ARG A 479 29.29 -16.32 -35.68
CA ARG A 479 29.02 -16.21 -37.12
C ARG A 479 30.25 -15.78 -37.89
#